data_AF-A0A521I9R1-F1
#
_entry.id   AF-A0A521I9R1-F1
#
_cell.length_a   1.000
_cell.length_b   1.000
_cell.length_c   1.000
_cell.angle_alpha   90.00
_cell.angle_beta   90.00
_cell.angle_gamma   90.00
#
_symmetry.space_group_name_H-M   'P 1'
#
loop_
_entity.id
_entity.type
_entity.pdbx_description
1 polymer ?
#
loop_
_entity_poly.entity_id
_entity_poly.type
_entity_poly.pdbx_seq_one_letter_code
_entity_poly.pdbx_strand_id
1 'polypeptide(L)'
;MADESERKRLNVTNPNSARDHQSLIEKQIREAMERGDFDNLRGAGKPQNLARDPNVPEDWELAFNLLKNAGFAPDWIETRKEVDTAREKLFAPLQRFLQTPPSNQTEFAQQQTKLVQNFRAQAVELNRLIDIYNLKAPTSQVHLRRVRVEYEIEKFLSESQK
;
A
#
# COMPACT_ATOMS: atom_id res chain seq x y z
N MET A 1 2.20 68.01 -7.13
CA MET A 1 2.08 67.39 -5.80
C MET A 1 1.85 65.91 -6.06
N ALA A 2 2.92 65.15 -6.28
CA ALA A 2 3.64 64.37 -5.25
C ALA A 2 2.70 63.29 -4.71
N ASP A 3 2.74 62.07 -5.26
CA ASP A 3 3.70 61.00 -4.94
C ASP A 3 3.49 60.47 -3.51
N GLU A 4 2.82 59.32 -3.43
CA GLU A 4 2.84 58.42 -2.28
C GLU A 4 3.03 56.99 -2.82
N SER A 5 4.14 56.83 -3.53
CA SER A 5 4.77 55.56 -3.82
C SER A 5 5.12 54.81 -2.52
N GLU A 6 4.20 54.19 -1.78
CA GLU A 6 4.63 53.22 -0.74
C GLU A 6 3.57 52.26 -0.16
N ARG A 7 2.68 51.69 -0.97
CA ARG A 7 2.02 50.41 -0.60
C ARG A 7 2.14 49.36 -1.69
N LYS A 8 3.39 49.12 -2.08
CA LYS A 8 3.84 47.87 -2.72
C LYS A 8 3.93 46.78 -1.65
N ARG A 9 3.76 45.51 -2.07
CA ARG A 9 3.93 44.19 -1.38
C ARG A 9 2.56 43.55 -1.06
N LEU A 10 2.09 42.48 -1.69
CA LEU A 10 2.69 41.33 -2.40
C LEU A 10 1.70 40.84 -3.50
N ASN A 11 2.03 40.74 -4.79
CA ASN A 11 2.56 39.53 -5.48
C ASN A 11 2.07 38.21 -4.83
N VAL A 12 1.30 37.31 -5.45
CA VAL A 12 1.46 36.59 -6.72
C VAL A 12 0.19 35.73 -6.91
N THR A 13 -0.41 35.63 -8.09
CA THR A 13 -0.86 34.34 -8.67
C THR A 13 -1.08 34.49 -10.19
N ASN A 14 0.00 34.15 -10.90
CA ASN A 14 0.19 33.68 -12.28
C ASN A 14 -1.03 33.54 -13.25
N PRO A 15 -0.94 34.06 -14.51
CA PRO A 15 -1.96 33.95 -15.56
C PRO A 15 -1.91 32.64 -16.37
N ASN A 16 -1.71 31.48 -15.73
CA ASN A 16 -1.73 30.18 -16.39
C ASN A 16 -2.17 29.08 -15.41
N SER A 17 -3.46 28.73 -15.41
CA SER A 17 -3.95 27.49 -14.80
C SER A 17 -4.85 26.77 -15.79
N ALA A 18 -4.20 25.91 -16.56
CA ALA A 18 -4.74 24.66 -17.10
C ALA A 18 -5.96 24.77 -18.04
N ARG A 19 -5.62 24.87 -19.33
CA ARG A 19 -6.42 24.42 -20.47
C ARG A 19 -7.18 23.10 -20.19
N ASP A 20 -8.37 23.04 -20.77
CA ASP A 20 -9.21 21.88 -21.03
C ASP A 20 -8.44 20.57 -21.27
N HIS A 21 -8.57 19.64 -20.33
CA HIS A 21 -8.35 18.23 -20.56
C HIS A 21 -9.50 17.46 -19.92
N GLN A 22 -10.70 17.55 -20.49
CA GLN A 22 -11.70 16.51 -20.24
C GLN A 22 -11.09 15.20 -20.75
N SER A 23 -10.76 14.30 -19.82
CA SER A 23 -10.28 12.97 -20.17
C SER A 23 -11.31 12.30 -21.09
N LEU A 24 -10.87 11.56 -22.11
CA LEU A 24 -11.78 10.81 -22.99
C LEU A 24 -12.78 9.94 -22.19
N ILE A 25 -12.35 9.47 -21.01
CA ILE A 25 -13.18 8.71 -20.07
C ILE A 25 -14.33 9.57 -19.51
N GLU A 26 -14.05 10.82 -19.12
CA GLU A 26 -15.08 11.74 -18.59
C GLU A 26 -16.13 12.07 -19.65
N LYS A 27 -15.69 12.26 -20.90
CA LYS A 27 -16.59 12.50 -22.02
C LYS A 27 -17.50 11.30 -22.28
N GLN A 28 -16.95 10.08 -22.28
CA GLN A 28 -17.74 8.85 -22.44
C GLN A 28 -18.74 8.64 -21.30
N ILE A 29 -18.34 8.89 -20.04
CA ILE A 29 -19.25 8.79 -18.90
C ILE A 29 -20.38 9.81 -19.04
N ARG A 30 -20.09 11.05 -19.46
CA ARG A 30 -21.10 12.08 -19.68
C ARG A 30 -22.08 11.73 -20.79
N GLU A 31 -21.57 11.30 -21.94
CA GLU A 31 -22.42 10.85 -23.06
C GLU A 31 -23.30 9.66 -22.65
N ALA A 32 -22.78 8.71 -21.86
CA ALA A 32 -23.56 7.60 -21.32
C ALA A 32 -24.63 8.05 -20.30
N MET A 33 -24.32 9.05 -19.45
CA MET A 33 -25.32 9.68 -18.58
C MET A 33 -26.42 10.40 -19.38
N GLU A 34 -26.05 11.15 -20.43
CA GLU A 34 -27.00 11.87 -21.30
C GLU A 34 -27.91 10.92 -22.10
N ARG A 35 -27.41 9.74 -22.47
CA ARG A 35 -28.21 8.68 -23.12
C ARG A 35 -29.13 7.92 -22.16
N GLY A 36 -29.02 8.16 -20.85
CA GLY A 36 -29.75 7.40 -19.84
C GLY A 36 -29.25 5.96 -19.69
N ASP A 37 -28.00 5.66 -20.08
CA ASP A 37 -27.43 4.31 -19.92
C ASP A 37 -27.30 3.90 -18.43
N PHE A 38 -27.39 4.86 -17.51
CA PHE A 38 -27.42 4.66 -16.06
C PHE A 38 -28.85 4.69 -15.47
N ASP A 39 -29.87 4.96 -16.29
CA ASP A 39 -31.26 4.93 -15.84
C ASP A 39 -31.74 3.47 -15.72
N ASN A 40 -32.53 3.17 -14.69
CA ASN A 40 -33.08 1.83 -14.43
C ASN A 40 -32.03 0.70 -14.30
N LEU A 41 -30.82 1.01 -13.82
CA LEU A 41 -29.85 -0.03 -13.47
C LEU A 41 -30.46 -1.05 -12.50
N ARG A 42 -30.08 -2.32 -12.66
CA ARG A 42 -30.51 -3.39 -11.77
C ARG A 42 -30.07 -3.07 -10.34
N GLY A 43 -31.03 -2.69 -9.49
CA GLY A 43 -30.77 -2.29 -8.09
C GLY A 43 -30.81 -0.79 -7.83
N ALA A 44 -31.09 0.04 -8.84
CA ALA A 44 -31.32 1.48 -8.66
C ALA A 44 -32.42 1.74 -7.62
N GLY A 45 -32.15 2.63 -6.65
CA GLY A 45 -33.08 2.97 -5.57
C GLY A 45 -33.28 1.91 -4.49
N LYS A 46 -32.66 0.71 -4.61
CA LYS A 46 -32.71 -0.31 -3.56
C LYS A 46 -31.57 -0.09 -2.56
N PRO A 47 -31.81 -0.31 -1.25
CA PRO A 47 -30.72 -0.32 -0.27
C PRO A 47 -29.68 -1.35 -0.68
N GLN A 48 -28.42 -0.92 -0.84
CA GLN A 48 -27.33 -1.87 -1.06
C GLN A 48 -27.10 -2.67 0.22
N ASN A 49 -26.90 -3.98 0.08
CA ASN A 49 -26.46 -4.80 1.21
C ASN A 49 -24.97 -4.57 1.45
N LEU A 50 -24.64 -3.49 2.17
CA LEU A 50 -23.27 -3.14 2.56
C LEU A 50 -22.70 -4.06 3.66
N ALA A 51 -23.52 -4.95 4.23
CA ALA A 51 -23.07 -5.95 5.19
C ALA A 51 -22.36 -7.12 4.49
N ARG A 52 -22.57 -7.31 3.20
CA ARG A 52 -21.90 -8.37 2.45
C ARG A 52 -20.57 -7.86 1.88
N ASP A 53 -19.47 -8.34 2.43
CA ASP A 53 -18.15 -8.15 1.83
C ASP A 53 -17.93 -9.27 0.81
N PRO A 54 -17.88 -8.98 -0.51
CA PRO A 54 -17.67 -9.99 -1.54
C PRO A 54 -16.32 -10.70 -1.43
N ASN A 55 -15.39 -10.21 -0.59
CA ASN A 55 -14.10 -10.83 -0.32
C ASN A 55 -14.13 -11.80 0.87
N VAL A 56 -15.27 -11.93 1.56
CA VAL A 56 -15.45 -12.87 2.68
C VAL A 56 -16.29 -14.05 2.19
N PRO A 57 -15.84 -15.31 2.38
CA PRO A 57 -16.67 -16.48 2.08
C PRO A 57 -17.98 -16.45 2.86
N GLU A 58 -19.06 -16.98 2.26
CA GLU A 58 -20.41 -16.95 2.82
C GLU A 58 -20.48 -17.52 4.27
N ASP A 59 -19.75 -18.61 4.53
CA ASP A 59 -19.66 -19.24 5.85
C ASP A 59 -19.03 -18.34 6.93
N TRP A 60 -18.25 -17.34 6.52
CA TRP A 60 -17.58 -16.41 7.42
C TRP A 60 -18.28 -15.05 7.51
N GLU A 61 -19.23 -14.73 6.63
CA GLU A 61 -19.93 -13.44 6.61
C GLU A 61 -20.56 -13.11 7.98
N LEU A 62 -21.16 -14.10 8.65
CA LEU A 62 -21.78 -13.91 9.96
C LEU A 62 -20.77 -13.54 11.05
N ALA A 63 -19.63 -14.25 11.11
CA ALA A 63 -18.60 -13.99 12.11
C ALA A 63 -17.95 -12.61 11.91
N PHE A 64 -17.72 -12.21 10.66
CA PHE A 64 -17.18 -10.88 10.34
C PHE A 64 -18.15 -9.77 10.66
N ASN A 65 -19.41 -9.92 10.30
CA ASN A 65 -20.45 -8.93 10.58
C ASN A 65 -20.66 -8.77 12.08
N LEU A 66 -20.63 -9.88 12.84
CA LEU A 66 -20.73 -9.83 14.30
C LEU A 66 -19.57 -9.04 14.93
N LEU A 67 -18.33 -9.37 14.55
CA LEU A 67 -17.14 -8.68 15.07
C LEU A 67 -17.11 -7.20 14.68
N LYS A 68 -17.39 -6.89 13.40
CA LYS A 68 -17.47 -5.52 12.89
C LYS A 68 -18.53 -4.70 13.62
N ASN A 69 -19.72 -5.27 13.86
CA ASN A 69 -20.79 -4.60 14.59
C ASN A 69 -20.45 -4.38 16.07
N ALA A 70 -19.64 -5.25 16.66
CA ALA A 70 -19.11 -5.09 18.02
C ALA A 70 -17.90 -4.14 18.10
N GLY A 71 -17.42 -3.60 16.97
CA GLY A 71 -16.25 -2.72 16.90
C GLY A 71 -14.90 -3.43 16.95
N PHE A 72 -14.87 -4.76 16.81
CA PHE A 72 -13.66 -5.57 16.86
C PHE A 72 -13.24 -6.06 15.46
N ALA A 73 -11.92 -6.14 15.24
CA ALA A 73 -11.36 -6.80 14.08
C ALA A 73 -11.16 -8.30 14.37
N PRO A 74 -11.42 -9.20 13.41
CA PRO A 74 -10.98 -10.58 13.51
C PRO A 74 -9.47 -10.70 13.81
N ASP A 75 -9.08 -11.67 14.63
CA ASP A 75 -7.69 -11.92 15.07
C ASP A 75 -6.68 -12.02 13.89
N TRP A 76 -7.11 -12.59 12.76
CA TRP A 76 -6.26 -12.66 11.56
C TRP A 76 -5.95 -11.27 10.96
N ILE A 77 -6.82 -10.27 11.14
CA ILE A 77 -6.57 -8.88 10.71
C ILE A 77 -5.49 -8.23 11.59
N GLU A 78 -5.48 -8.52 12.89
CA GLU A 78 -4.41 -8.04 13.79
C GLU A 78 -3.08 -8.69 13.43
N THR A 79 -3.09 -10.02 13.27
CA THR A 79 -1.92 -10.79 12.81
C THR A 79 -1.41 -10.26 11.46
N ARG A 80 -2.30 -9.81 10.57
CA ARG A 80 -1.90 -9.17 9.29
C ARG A 80 -1.07 -7.92 9.51
N LYS A 81 -1.51 -7.02 10.40
CA LYS A 81 -0.78 -5.79 10.72
C LYS A 81 0.61 -6.07 11.29
N GLU A 82 0.73 -7.11 12.11
CA GLU A 82 2.02 -7.55 12.63
C GLU A 82 2.96 -8.01 11.51
N VAL A 83 2.45 -8.82 10.57
CA VAL A 83 3.23 -9.27 9.41
C VAL A 83 3.66 -8.10 8.54
N ASP A 84 2.76 -7.15 8.26
CA ASP A 84 3.08 -5.97 7.46
C ASP A 84 4.16 -5.09 8.13
N THR A 85 4.04 -4.88 9.44
CA THR A 85 5.04 -4.14 10.24
C THR A 85 6.39 -4.85 10.26
N ALA A 86 6.40 -6.17 10.46
CA ALA A 86 7.61 -6.97 10.49
C ALA A 86 8.30 -6.98 9.10
N ARG A 87 7.50 -7.02 8.03
CA ARG A 87 8.01 -6.92 6.66
C ARG A 87 8.66 -5.57 6.39
N GLU A 88 8.03 -4.47 6.78
CA GLU A 88 8.62 -3.13 6.62
C GLU A 88 9.98 -3.05 7.34
N LYS A 89 10.03 -3.49 8.61
CA LYS A 89 11.26 -3.51 9.40
C LYS A 89 12.37 -4.36 8.79
N LEU A 90 12.02 -5.47 8.14
CA LEU A 90 12.97 -6.36 7.46
C LEU A 90 13.61 -5.69 6.24
N PHE A 91 12.82 -4.99 5.41
CA PHE A 91 13.29 -4.42 4.14
C PHE A 91 13.87 -3.01 4.26
N ALA A 92 13.44 -2.21 5.25
CA ALA A 92 13.91 -0.83 5.41
C ALA A 92 15.45 -0.69 5.51
N PRO A 93 16.18 -1.55 6.24
CA PRO A 93 17.64 -1.51 6.27
C PRO A 93 18.31 -1.76 4.91
N LEU A 94 17.76 -2.67 4.09
CA LEU A 94 18.28 -2.92 2.73
C LEU A 94 18.12 -1.67 1.85
N GLN A 95 16.94 -1.06 1.87
CA GLN A 95 16.67 0.16 1.11
C GLN A 95 17.60 1.31 1.53
N ARG A 96 17.79 1.49 2.84
CA ARG A 96 18.70 2.51 3.36
C ARG A 96 20.14 2.28 2.92
N PHE A 97 20.60 1.03 2.92
CA PHE A 97 21.95 0.69 2.45
C PHE A 97 22.15 1.03 0.97
N LEU A 98 21.14 0.77 0.12
CA LEU A 98 21.19 1.12 -1.30
C LEU A 98 21.18 2.65 -1.54
N GLN A 99 20.52 3.42 -0.68
CA GLN A 99 20.45 4.89 -0.81
C GLN A 99 21.71 5.60 -0.30
N THR A 100 22.27 5.13 0.82
CA THR A 100 23.47 5.70 1.44
C THR A 100 24.52 4.61 1.65
N PRO A 101 25.18 4.13 0.57
CA PRO A 101 26.23 3.14 0.71
C PRO A 101 27.45 3.74 1.42
N PRO A 102 28.13 2.98 2.29
CA PRO A 102 29.38 3.44 2.91
C PRO A 102 30.47 3.65 1.86
N SER A 103 31.23 4.74 1.99
CA SER A 103 32.27 5.11 1.03
C SER A 103 33.52 4.22 1.07
N ASN A 104 33.79 3.60 2.22
CA ASN A 104 34.96 2.75 2.42
C ASN A 104 34.65 1.29 2.03
N GLN A 105 35.47 0.73 1.14
CA GLN A 105 35.27 -0.62 0.59
C GLN A 105 35.29 -1.71 1.67
N THR A 106 36.17 -1.58 2.68
CA THR A 106 36.25 -2.55 3.78
C THR A 106 35.02 -2.49 4.67
N GLU A 107 34.55 -1.28 5.00
CA GLU A 107 33.33 -1.08 5.79
C GLU A 107 32.09 -1.54 5.02
N PHE A 108 32.05 -1.29 3.71
CA PHE A 108 30.99 -1.77 2.83
C PHE A 108 30.83 -3.29 2.91
N ALA A 109 31.91 -4.04 2.70
CA ALA A 109 31.87 -5.50 2.73
C ALA A 109 31.43 -6.03 4.11
N GLN A 110 31.92 -5.43 5.20
CA GLN A 110 31.55 -5.83 6.56
C GLN A 110 30.09 -5.53 6.87
N GLN A 111 29.62 -4.33 6.56
CA GLN A 111 28.23 -3.93 6.80
C GLN A 111 27.26 -4.73 5.93
N GLN A 112 27.59 -4.95 4.66
CA GLN A 112 26.79 -5.78 3.75
C GLN A 112 26.67 -7.22 4.28
N THR A 113 27.78 -7.83 4.70
CA THR A 113 27.78 -9.19 5.26
C THR A 113 26.89 -9.28 6.49
N LYS A 114 27.05 -8.35 7.44
CA LYS A 114 26.25 -8.31 8.66
C LYS A 114 24.76 -8.08 8.35
N LEU A 115 24.46 -7.20 7.40
CA LEU A 115 23.11 -6.90 6.98
C LEU A 115 22.42 -8.11 6.35
N VAL A 116 23.10 -8.83 5.46
CA VAL A 116 22.58 -10.06 4.84
C VAL A 116 22.33 -11.15 5.89
N GLN A 117 23.25 -11.33 6.85
CA GLN A 117 23.06 -12.29 7.94
C GLN A 117 21.85 -11.93 8.81
N ASN A 118 21.70 -10.67 9.19
CA ASN A 118 20.57 -10.19 9.96
C ASN A 118 19.25 -10.34 9.20
N PHE A 119 19.25 -10.00 7.91
CA PHE A 119 18.09 -10.17 7.03
C PHE A 119 17.67 -11.64 6.96
N ARG A 120 18.60 -12.56 6.75
CA ARG A 120 18.31 -14.00 6.71
C ARG A 120 17.65 -14.47 8.01
N ALA A 121 18.18 -14.06 9.17
CA ALA A 121 17.62 -14.44 10.47
C ALA A 121 16.20 -13.88 10.68
N GLN A 122 15.99 -12.60 10.39
CA GLN A 122 14.68 -11.95 10.56
C GLN A 122 13.64 -12.44 9.54
N ALA A 123 14.06 -12.78 8.32
CA ALA A 123 13.17 -13.30 7.29
C ALA A 123 12.61 -14.69 7.64
N VAL A 124 13.37 -15.51 8.37
CA VAL A 124 12.87 -16.79 8.91
C VAL A 124 11.73 -16.54 9.90
N GLU A 125 11.89 -15.59 10.83
CA GLU A 125 10.82 -15.27 11.79
C GLU A 125 9.60 -14.64 11.10
N LEU A 126 9.82 -13.76 10.12
CA LEU A 126 8.72 -13.22 9.32
C LEU A 126 7.95 -14.32 8.58
N ASN A 127 8.65 -15.31 8.01
CA ASN A 127 8.00 -16.44 7.35
C ASN A 127 7.18 -17.28 8.33
N ARG A 128 7.64 -17.43 9.58
CA ARG A 128 6.87 -18.08 10.65
C ARG A 128 5.59 -17.32 10.97
N LEU A 129 5.64 -15.99 11.05
CA LEU A 129 4.44 -15.16 11.25
C LEU A 129 3.49 -15.23 10.07
N ILE A 130 4.00 -15.24 8.83
CA ILE A 130 3.21 -15.45 7.61
C ILE A 130 2.48 -16.80 7.66
N ASP A 131 3.14 -17.85 8.13
CA ASP A 131 2.53 -19.16 8.27
C ASP A 131 1.41 -19.16 9.30
N ILE A 132 1.63 -18.56 10.47
CA ILE A 132 0.60 -18.41 11.50
C ILE A 132 -0.60 -17.62 10.95
N TYR A 133 -0.35 -16.52 10.26
CA TYR A 133 -1.38 -15.75 9.60
C TYR A 133 -2.18 -16.59 8.60
N ASN A 134 -1.50 -17.34 7.73
CA ASN A 134 -2.14 -18.19 6.72
C ASN A 134 -2.95 -19.33 7.34
N LEU A 135 -2.57 -19.82 8.52
CA LEU A 135 -3.35 -20.83 9.26
C LEU A 135 -4.63 -20.23 9.86
N LYS A 136 -4.60 -18.96 10.26
CA LYS A 136 -5.76 -18.23 10.83
C LYS A 136 -6.68 -17.67 9.76
N ALA A 137 -6.16 -17.43 8.57
CA ALA A 137 -6.90 -16.85 7.47
C ALA A 137 -8.04 -17.77 7.00
N PRO A 138 -9.25 -17.24 6.80
CA PRO A 138 -10.42 -18.06 6.45
C PRO A 138 -10.41 -18.56 5.00
N THR A 139 -9.59 -17.96 4.13
CA THR A 139 -9.52 -18.30 2.71
C THR A 139 -8.10 -18.15 2.17
N SER A 140 -7.73 -19.05 1.27
CA SER A 140 -6.45 -18.99 0.56
C SER A 140 -6.28 -17.73 -0.30
N GLN A 141 -7.37 -17.02 -0.61
CA GLN A 141 -7.31 -15.77 -1.37
C GLN A 141 -6.60 -14.64 -0.61
N VAL A 142 -6.69 -14.63 0.73
CA VAL A 142 -6.03 -13.61 1.56
C VAL A 142 -4.66 -14.07 2.08
N HIS A 143 -4.24 -15.31 1.76
CA HIS A 143 -2.96 -15.83 2.20
C HIS A 143 -1.79 -14.99 1.68
N LEU A 144 -0.80 -14.85 2.55
CA LEU A 144 0.45 -14.19 2.25
C LEU A 144 1.48 -15.16 1.68
N ARG A 145 2.25 -14.67 0.72
CA ARG A 145 3.42 -15.41 0.21
C ARG A 145 4.59 -15.22 1.15
N ARG A 146 5.28 -16.32 1.46
CA ARG A 146 6.57 -16.29 2.15
C ARG A 146 7.59 -15.45 1.39
N VAL A 147 8.49 -14.82 2.13
CA VAL A 147 9.67 -14.16 1.58
C VAL A 147 10.65 -15.22 1.11
N ARG A 148 11.02 -15.14 -0.18
CA ARG A 148 12.06 -15.98 -0.78
C ARG A 148 13.43 -15.40 -0.43
N VAL A 149 13.94 -15.79 0.73
CA VAL A 149 15.10 -15.16 1.37
C VAL A 149 16.30 -15.02 0.43
N GLU A 150 16.72 -16.13 -0.20
CA GLU A 150 17.90 -16.13 -1.08
C GLU A 150 17.69 -15.27 -2.33
N TYR A 151 16.50 -15.32 -2.93
CA TYR A 151 16.16 -14.47 -4.09
C TYR A 151 16.25 -12.98 -3.77
N GLU A 152 15.75 -12.55 -2.61
CA GLU A 152 15.81 -11.14 -2.21
C GLU A 152 17.25 -10.71 -1.87
N ILE A 153 18.06 -11.60 -1.28
CA ILE A 153 19.49 -11.35 -1.03
C ILE A 153 20.24 -11.20 -2.36
N GLU A 154 20.07 -12.13 -3.30
CA GLU A 154 20.70 -12.07 -4.62
C GLU A 154 20.34 -10.79 -5.36
N LYS A 155 19.05 -10.42 -5.33
CA LYS A 155 18.57 -9.16 -5.89
C LYS A 155 19.28 -7.97 -5.25
N PHE A 156 19.30 -7.89 -3.92
CA PHE A 156 19.99 -6.82 -3.19
C PHE A 156 21.48 -6.74 -3.52
N LEU A 157 22.18 -7.87 -3.57
CA LEU A 157 23.60 -7.91 -3.92
C LEU A 157 23.82 -7.36 -5.34
N SER A 158 22.98 -7.75 -6.30
CA SER A 158 23.06 -7.26 -7.68
C SER A 158 22.79 -5.76 -7.81
N GLU A 159 21.90 -5.21 -6.97
CA GLU A 159 21.56 -3.78 -6.95
C GLU A 159 22.66 -2.95 -6.27
N SER A 160 23.31 -3.51 -5.25
CA SER A 160 24.39 -2.82 -4.52
C SER A 160 25.72 -2.73 -5.27
N GLN A 161 25.87 -3.48 -6.37
CA GLN A 161 27.08 -3.48 -7.22
C GLN A 161 26.97 -2.55 -8.44
N LYS A 162 25.78 -1.96 -8.68
CA LYS A 162 25.55 -0.99 -9.75
C LYS A 162 25.89 0.42 -9.29
#